data_AF-A0A2K8ZA28-F1
#
_entry.id   AF-A0A2K8ZA28-F1
#
_cell.length_a   1.000
_cell.length_b   1.000
_cell.length_c   1.000
_cell.angle_alpha   90.00
_cell.angle_beta   90.00
_cell.angle_gamma   90.00
#
_symmetry.space_group_name_H-M   'P 1'
#
loop_
_entity.id
_entity.type
_entity.pdbx_description
1 polymer ?
#
loop_
_entity_poly.entity_id
_entity_poly.type
_entity_poly.pdbx_seq_one_letter_code
_entity_poly.pdbx_strand_id
1 'polypeptide(L)'
;MIDLDFLHPYPRYGVAAALVEQNAFLDGLTTWQHVAELAWKAIDRALLRYTLFTSDDPLLETTEVLRFDYLDEKVLDPGKKSGQIAAKGYYLPPYVITTDGSSAATVAEARTIRDLLKKATEEDLIKTQKLKRSFAPLTSKVNNGRSSMAEPKSTLLEAAFTVVATLTEFKPAAQVSVGKGMANTTIIPDLPLVDGEFEPLIDFVQVFADLRVRKQNYQVKNDDMLLAKVDPKDRKYRRPQLFRGNYPNAPRDGSLGAISLVAAIGAWAREGGRFSHKQKDGTSREEPRAEFAERVLDQLAEKPLYILSYEGVGQEKYGHHLVDMALHYDLPAIVRAAHRAMPFGVEKLDDPKFKLYKRFFDRFLQQLDRPTFRDFMAARNEYPFELAPIFIKYMETEHHLSPELIASARAYGQSLNYAAYVTAESERQDDIKNKRRERPLSEYKNRILVQFESTILSAKTPTALLSQMGIIVGRLTGREMDSKAGFFMETAAGWPDSQLSLAQELITAFMRLSSYRPKEVTGDNAIPPEETIIDNPANDPMPA
;
A
#
# COMPACT_ATOMS: atom_id res chain seq x y z
N MET A 1 12.69 19.92 -30.02
CA MET A 1 12.49 19.61 -28.59
C MET A 1 13.59 18.63 -28.19
N ILE A 2 14.27 18.86 -27.07
CA ILE A 2 15.28 17.92 -26.58
C ILE A 2 14.54 16.68 -26.09
N ASP A 3 14.90 15.51 -26.58
CA ASP A 3 14.28 14.26 -26.14
C ASP A 3 14.79 13.90 -24.74
N LEU A 4 13.87 13.94 -23.77
CA LEU A 4 14.10 13.62 -22.37
C LEU A 4 13.38 12.33 -21.95
N ASP A 5 12.74 11.63 -22.88
CA ASP A 5 12.05 10.37 -22.60
C ASP A 5 13.05 9.20 -22.60
N PHE A 6 13.95 9.24 -21.61
CA PHE A 6 14.97 8.22 -21.43
C PHE A 6 14.37 6.82 -21.45
N LEU A 7 15.06 5.86 -22.07
CA LEU A 7 14.61 4.47 -22.13
C LEU A 7 14.41 3.87 -20.73
N HIS A 8 15.26 4.27 -19.78
CA HIS A 8 15.18 3.78 -18.41
C HIS A 8 14.15 4.62 -17.61
N PRO A 9 13.18 4.01 -16.90
CA PRO A 9 12.11 4.72 -16.19
C PRO A 9 12.61 5.60 -15.05
N TYR A 10 13.73 5.22 -14.43
CA TYR A 10 14.32 5.95 -13.29
C TYR A 10 14.81 7.38 -13.61
N PRO A 11 15.72 7.63 -14.58
CA PRO A 11 16.06 9.00 -14.98
C PRO A 11 14.85 9.76 -15.56
N ARG A 12 13.96 9.07 -16.28
CA ARG A 12 12.70 9.65 -16.76
C ARG A 12 11.84 10.19 -15.61
N TYR A 13 11.74 9.45 -14.51
CA TYR A 13 11.10 9.90 -13.27
C TYR A 13 11.79 11.15 -12.70
N GLY A 14 13.12 11.19 -12.75
CA GLY A 14 13.90 12.36 -12.34
C GLY A 14 13.54 13.63 -13.11
N VAL A 15 13.26 13.52 -14.41
CA VAL A 15 12.78 14.65 -15.24
C VAL A 15 11.43 15.13 -14.73
N ALA A 16 10.45 14.24 -14.61
CA ALA A 16 9.11 14.59 -14.14
C ALA A 16 9.12 15.20 -12.73
N ALA A 17 9.92 14.63 -11.82
CA ALA A 17 10.11 15.15 -10.47
C ALA A 17 10.71 16.57 -10.47
N ALA A 18 11.72 16.83 -11.30
CA ALA A 18 12.33 18.15 -11.40
C ALA A 18 11.36 19.19 -11.96
N LEU A 19 10.57 18.82 -12.98
CA LEU A 19 9.53 19.68 -13.57
C LEU A 19 8.48 20.08 -12.54
N VAL A 20 7.91 19.11 -11.82
CA VAL A 20 6.89 19.36 -10.81
C VAL A 20 7.46 20.18 -9.64
N GLU A 21 8.66 19.85 -9.16
CA GLU A 21 9.30 20.56 -8.06
C GLU A 21 9.51 22.06 -8.35
N GLN A 22 9.86 22.38 -9.59
CA GLN A 22 10.17 23.73 -10.05
C GLN A 22 8.98 24.43 -10.71
N ASN A 23 7.81 23.78 -10.79
CA ASN A 23 6.65 24.26 -11.53
C ASN A 23 6.99 24.65 -12.98
N ALA A 24 7.83 23.85 -13.64
CA ALA A 24 8.29 24.03 -15.02
C ALA A 24 7.55 23.08 -15.99
N PHE A 25 7.65 23.36 -17.28
CA PHE A 25 6.98 22.60 -18.36
C PHE A 25 7.99 22.01 -19.35
N LEU A 26 7.66 20.87 -19.95
CA LEU A 26 8.48 20.24 -20.98
C LEU A 26 8.73 21.17 -22.17
N ASP A 27 7.70 21.86 -22.66
CA ASP A 27 7.80 22.79 -23.79
C ASP A 27 8.68 24.02 -23.48
N GLY A 28 8.87 24.34 -22.21
CA GLY A 28 9.78 25.40 -21.76
C GLY A 28 11.26 25.03 -21.86
N LEU A 29 11.58 23.75 -22.06
CA LEU A 29 12.95 23.24 -22.19
C LEU A 29 13.47 23.35 -23.63
N THR A 30 13.58 24.60 -24.10
CA THR A 30 13.98 24.93 -25.47
C THR A 30 15.49 24.82 -25.73
N THR A 31 16.32 24.88 -24.69
CA THR A 31 17.79 24.84 -24.79
C THR A 31 18.38 23.83 -23.83
N TRP A 32 19.55 23.27 -24.16
CA TRP A 32 20.30 22.37 -23.28
C TRP A 32 20.67 23.02 -21.95
N GLN A 33 20.86 24.34 -21.95
CA GLN A 33 21.14 25.11 -20.74
C GLN A 33 19.93 25.13 -19.80
N HIS A 34 18.70 25.24 -20.30
CA HIS A 34 17.49 25.11 -19.48
C HIS A 34 17.37 23.71 -18.88
N VAL A 35 17.69 22.66 -19.64
CA VAL A 35 17.66 21.28 -19.15
C VAL A 35 18.71 21.05 -18.05
N ALA A 36 19.94 21.54 -18.25
CA ALA A 36 20.99 21.47 -17.25
C ALA A 36 20.62 22.25 -15.98
N GLU A 37 20.03 23.44 -16.13
CA GLU A 37 19.56 24.26 -15.02
C GLU A 37 18.44 23.58 -14.23
N LEU A 38 17.49 22.92 -14.93
CA LEU A 38 16.43 22.13 -14.32
C LEU A 38 17.02 21.01 -13.45
N ALA A 39 17.91 20.19 -13.98
CA ALA A 39 18.54 19.11 -13.21
C ALA A 39 19.38 19.66 -12.05
N TRP A 40 20.14 20.73 -12.29
CA TRP A 40 20.98 21.38 -11.29
C TRP A 40 20.17 21.87 -10.08
N LYS A 41 19.11 22.65 -10.31
CA LYS A 41 18.25 23.18 -9.23
C LYS A 41 17.57 22.07 -8.44
N ALA A 42 17.15 20.99 -9.11
CA ALA A 42 16.52 19.85 -8.47
C ALA A 42 17.50 19.12 -7.53
N ILE A 43 18.75 18.89 -7.97
CA ILE A 43 19.78 18.29 -7.11
C ILE A 43 20.08 19.19 -5.91
N ASP A 44 20.24 20.50 -6.14
CA ASP A 44 20.54 21.48 -5.09
C ASP A 44 19.45 21.49 -4.01
N ARG A 45 18.17 21.52 -4.43
CA ARG A 45 17.04 21.46 -3.51
C ARG A 45 16.91 20.13 -2.78
N ALA A 46 17.18 19.02 -3.45
CA ALA A 46 17.11 17.70 -2.83
C ALA A 46 18.19 17.51 -1.75
N LEU A 47 19.38 18.11 -1.92
CA LEU A 47 20.46 18.08 -0.92
C LEU A 47 20.07 18.78 0.40
N LEU A 48 19.24 19.83 0.35
CA LEU A 48 18.70 20.50 1.54
C LEU A 48 17.74 19.62 2.36
N ARG A 49 17.24 18.52 1.78
CA ARG A 49 16.32 17.57 2.43
C ARG A 49 16.90 16.18 2.57
N TYR A 50 18.22 16.04 2.44
CA TYR A 50 18.88 14.75 2.35
C TYR A 50 18.98 14.00 3.69
N THR A 51 19.17 14.71 4.80
CA THR A 51 19.33 14.13 6.14
C THR A 51 18.37 14.77 7.11
N LEU A 52 17.69 13.94 7.91
CA LEU A 52 16.96 14.37 9.11
C LEU A 52 17.88 14.32 10.32
N PHE A 53 17.73 15.28 11.20
CA PHE A 53 18.46 15.39 12.45
C PHE A 53 17.54 15.87 13.57
N THR A 54 17.81 15.45 14.80
CA THR A 54 17.16 15.98 16.01
C THR A 54 18.21 16.43 17.01
N SER A 55 18.02 17.62 17.57
CA SER A 55 18.83 18.13 18.68
C SER A 55 18.37 17.60 20.05
N ASP A 56 17.22 16.94 20.09
CA ASP A 56 16.66 16.40 21.33
C ASP A 56 17.46 15.17 21.79
N ASP A 57 17.77 15.11 23.09
CA ASP A 57 18.49 13.98 23.68
C ASP A 57 17.49 12.99 24.31
N PRO A 58 17.35 11.76 23.77
CA PRO A 58 16.44 10.75 24.31
C PRO A 58 16.88 10.21 25.69
N LEU A 59 18.11 10.46 26.13
CA LEU A 59 18.61 10.00 27.42
C LEU A 59 18.05 10.82 28.60
N LEU A 60 17.64 12.07 28.34
CA LEU A 60 17.05 12.94 29.35
C LEU A 60 15.64 12.47 29.71
N GLU A 61 15.32 12.42 31.01
CA GLU A 61 14.02 11.92 31.49
C GLU A 61 12.84 12.75 31.02
N THR A 62 13.08 14.03 30.76
CA THR A 62 12.08 15.00 30.33
C THR A 62 11.77 14.93 28.83
N THR A 63 12.57 14.17 28.05
CA THR A 63 12.39 14.07 26.61
C THR A 63 11.38 12.97 26.29
N GLU A 64 10.13 13.36 26.10
CA GLU A 64 9.06 12.45 25.68
C GLU A 64 8.94 12.31 24.16
N VAL A 65 9.41 13.33 23.42
CA VAL A 65 9.29 13.41 21.96
C VAL A 65 10.57 13.97 21.37
N LEU A 66 11.05 13.34 20.30
CA LEU A 66 12.14 13.81 19.44
C LEU A 66 11.55 14.58 18.25
N ARG A 67 12.01 15.80 18.05
CA ARG A 67 11.64 16.68 16.94
C ARG A 67 12.74 16.67 15.90
N PHE A 68 12.41 16.28 14.69
CA PHE A 68 13.35 16.23 13.58
C PHE A 68 13.20 17.44 12.67
N ASP A 69 14.32 17.92 12.18
CA ASP A 69 14.42 18.91 11.11
C ASP A 69 15.35 18.40 10.02
N TYR A 70 15.31 19.06 8.87
CA TYR A 70 16.28 18.79 7.81
C TYR A 70 17.62 19.48 8.12
N LEU A 71 18.70 18.74 7.96
CA LEU A 71 20.06 19.25 8.15
C LEU A 71 20.45 20.17 6.99
N ASP A 72 20.99 21.35 7.31
CA ASP A 72 21.51 22.30 6.31
C ASP A 72 22.63 21.65 5.46
N GLU A 73 22.60 21.88 4.15
CA GLU A 73 23.59 21.34 3.23
C GLU A 73 25.03 21.73 3.59
N LYS A 74 25.25 22.93 4.15
CA LYS A 74 26.60 23.43 4.51
C LYS A 74 27.31 22.55 5.53
N VAL A 75 26.55 21.91 6.41
CA VAL A 75 27.05 21.01 7.45
C VAL A 75 26.78 19.54 7.12
N LEU A 76 26.15 19.24 5.98
CA LEU A 76 25.87 17.89 5.53
C LEU A 76 27.17 17.16 5.17
N ASP A 77 27.49 16.16 5.98
CA ASP A 77 28.61 15.23 5.78
C ASP A 77 28.23 13.88 6.40
N PRO A 78 27.39 13.07 5.75
CA PRO A 78 26.86 11.86 6.37
C PRO A 78 27.94 10.78 6.54
N GLY A 79 27.85 10.00 7.62
CA GLY A 79 28.67 8.80 7.81
C GLY A 79 29.45 8.74 9.11
N LYS A 80 30.19 7.63 9.28
CA LYS A 80 30.89 7.33 10.54
C LYS A 80 32.02 8.32 10.87
N LYS A 81 32.67 8.90 9.85
CA LYS A 81 33.81 9.82 10.03
C LYS A 81 33.39 11.15 10.66
N SER A 82 32.28 11.71 10.21
CA SER A 82 31.69 12.95 10.75
C SER A 82 30.87 12.70 12.03
N GLY A 83 30.45 11.46 12.26
CA GLY A 83 29.55 11.09 13.34
C GLY A 83 28.07 11.34 13.02
N GLN A 84 27.72 11.75 11.79
CA GLN A 84 26.34 11.88 11.32
C GLN A 84 25.78 10.48 11.02
N ILE A 85 25.38 9.75 12.06
CA ILE A 85 24.88 8.38 12.02
C ILE A 85 23.57 8.23 12.80
N ALA A 86 22.81 7.19 12.47
CA ALA A 86 21.54 6.82 13.13
C ALA A 86 21.61 6.75 14.66
N ALA A 87 22.74 6.28 15.22
CA ALA A 87 22.95 6.20 16.66
C ALA A 87 23.01 7.56 17.38
N LYS A 88 23.18 8.65 16.63
CA LYS A 88 23.21 10.03 17.13
C LYS A 88 22.05 10.89 16.60
N GLY A 89 20.95 10.26 16.17
CA GLY A 89 19.76 10.97 15.70
C GLY A 89 19.82 11.48 14.26
N TYR A 90 20.79 11.05 13.44
CA TYR A 90 20.85 11.40 12.02
C TYR A 90 20.27 10.27 11.16
N TYR A 91 19.26 10.57 10.36
CA TYR A 91 18.57 9.59 9.55
C TYR A 91 18.38 10.03 8.10
N LEU A 92 18.58 9.08 7.17
CA LEU A 92 18.17 9.26 5.78
C LEU A 92 16.64 9.12 5.65
N PRO A 93 15.92 10.13 5.13
CA PRO A 93 14.48 10.02 4.84
C PRO A 93 14.18 8.81 3.93
N PRO A 94 12.97 8.22 4.03
CA PRO A 94 12.62 7.01 3.28
C PRO A 94 12.63 7.19 1.76
N TYR A 95 12.49 8.42 1.26
CA TYR A 95 12.57 8.71 -0.17
C TYR A 95 14.02 8.79 -0.69
N VAL A 96 15.04 8.86 0.16
CA VAL A 96 16.43 8.79 -0.31
C VAL A 96 16.84 7.34 -0.48
N ILE A 97 17.08 6.91 -1.73
CA ILE A 97 17.36 5.51 -2.08
C ILE A 97 18.87 5.22 -2.05
N THR A 98 19.39 5.14 -0.83
CA THR A 98 20.77 4.74 -0.53
C THR A 98 20.81 4.05 0.83
N THR A 99 21.99 3.67 1.28
CA THR A 99 22.22 3.09 2.62
C THR A 99 23.05 4.04 3.47
N ASP A 100 22.92 3.94 4.80
CA ASP A 100 23.74 4.71 5.73
C ASP A 100 25.25 4.55 5.46
N GLY A 101 25.68 3.37 5.00
CA GLY A 101 27.07 3.09 4.62
C GLY A 101 27.53 3.74 3.30
N SER A 102 26.61 3.98 2.37
CA SER A 102 26.90 4.57 1.04
C SER A 102 26.59 6.07 0.97
N SER A 103 25.94 6.62 2.01
CA SER A 103 25.42 7.97 2.06
C SER A 103 26.47 9.07 1.79
N ALA A 104 27.67 8.94 2.36
CA ALA A 104 28.78 9.88 2.13
C ALA A 104 29.14 9.98 0.64
N ALA A 105 29.20 8.82 -0.03
CA ALA A 105 29.50 8.75 -1.45
C ALA A 105 28.35 9.31 -2.28
N THR A 106 27.09 9.05 -1.91
CA THR A 106 25.91 9.61 -2.59
C THR A 106 25.95 11.14 -2.59
N VAL A 107 26.21 11.77 -1.43
CA VAL A 107 26.31 13.24 -1.33
C VAL A 107 27.48 13.79 -2.14
N ALA A 108 28.66 13.16 -2.08
CA ALA A 108 29.83 13.60 -2.82
C ALA A 108 29.60 13.56 -4.35
N GLU A 109 28.99 12.49 -4.86
CA GLU A 109 28.66 12.38 -6.28
C GLU A 109 27.57 13.37 -6.69
N ALA A 110 26.54 13.57 -5.87
CA ALA A 110 25.49 14.56 -6.14
C ALA A 110 26.06 15.97 -6.25
N ARG A 111 26.95 16.38 -5.32
CA ARG A 111 27.65 17.67 -5.38
C ARG A 111 28.52 17.79 -6.64
N THR A 112 29.24 16.72 -6.99
CA THR A 112 30.09 16.70 -8.19
C THR A 112 29.28 16.90 -9.46
N ILE A 113 28.18 16.15 -9.63
CA ILE A 113 27.29 16.26 -10.79
C ILE A 113 26.65 17.65 -10.82
N ARG A 114 26.16 18.15 -9.68
CA ARG A 114 25.62 19.51 -9.54
C ARG A 114 26.60 20.57 -10.03
N ASP A 115 27.86 20.49 -9.62
CA ASP A 115 28.88 21.49 -9.97
C ASP A 115 29.32 21.38 -11.44
N LEU A 116 29.29 20.17 -12.02
CA LEU A 116 29.49 19.97 -13.46
C LEU A 116 28.37 20.61 -14.28
N LEU A 117 27.10 20.43 -13.89
CA LEU A 117 25.94 20.99 -14.61
C LEU A 117 25.98 22.52 -14.71
N LYS A 118 26.48 23.23 -13.69
CA LYS A 118 26.60 24.70 -13.70
C LYS A 118 27.50 25.23 -14.82
N LYS A 119 28.44 24.43 -15.29
CA LYS A 119 29.47 24.82 -16.27
C LYS A 119 29.39 24.01 -17.57
N ALA A 120 28.43 23.09 -17.67
CA ALA A 120 28.34 22.14 -18.77
C ALA A 120 27.95 22.85 -20.07
N THR A 121 28.66 22.51 -21.14
CA THR A 121 28.23 22.77 -22.52
C THR A 121 27.32 21.63 -23.01
N GLU A 122 26.70 21.79 -24.17
CA GLU A 122 25.90 20.72 -24.80
C GLU A 122 26.70 19.42 -24.97
N GLU A 123 27.95 19.51 -25.43
CA GLU A 123 28.83 18.35 -25.60
C GLU A 123 29.12 17.64 -24.26
N ASP A 124 29.25 18.40 -23.17
CA ASP A 124 29.48 17.85 -21.83
C ASP A 124 28.26 17.08 -21.30
N LEU A 125 27.04 17.54 -21.62
CA LEU A 125 25.80 16.89 -21.17
C LEU A 125 25.61 15.51 -21.79
N ILE A 126 26.02 15.34 -23.05
CA ILE A 126 25.91 14.10 -23.81
C ILE A 126 27.12 13.19 -23.56
N LYS A 127 28.20 13.74 -22.98
CA LYS A 127 29.42 13.00 -22.67
C LYS A 127 29.15 11.83 -21.75
N THR A 128 29.76 10.70 -22.07
CA THR A 128 29.59 9.47 -21.32
C THR A 128 30.27 9.53 -19.95
N GLN A 129 29.50 9.27 -18.91
CA GLN A 129 29.91 9.10 -17.52
C GLN A 129 29.59 7.68 -17.05
N LYS A 130 30.29 7.21 -16.01
CA LYS A 130 29.97 5.95 -15.35
C LYS A 130 28.89 6.17 -14.29
N LEU A 131 27.82 5.38 -14.34
CA LEU A 131 26.82 5.33 -13.29
C LEU A 131 27.34 4.51 -12.12
N LYS A 132 27.62 5.18 -11.02
CA LYS A 132 28.06 4.52 -9.79
C LYS A 132 26.86 4.01 -9.02
N ARG A 133 27.03 2.87 -8.35
CA ARG A 133 26.00 2.30 -7.48
C ARG A 133 25.55 3.25 -6.36
N SER A 134 26.43 4.15 -5.91
CA SER A 134 26.15 5.11 -4.84
C SER A 134 24.97 6.04 -5.10
N PHE A 135 24.64 6.35 -6.36
CA PHE A 135 23.51 7.22 -6.71
C PHE A 135 22.54 6.58 -7.72
N ALA A 136 22.90 5.43 -8.28
CA ALA A 136 22.08 4.66 -9.21
C ALA A 136 21.88 3.23 -8.67
N PRO A 137 20.87 3.00 -7.81
CA PRO A 137 20.68 1.72 -7.10
C PRO A 137 20.44 0.53 -8.05
N LEU A 138 19.96 0.79 -9.27
CA LEU A 138 19.64 -0.20 -10.30
C LEU A 138 20.84 -0.75 -11.09
N THR A 139 22.00 -0.11 -10.99
CA THR A 139 23.22 -0.48 -11.76
C THR A 139 23.67 -1.93 -11.55
N SER A 140 23.43 -2.49 -10.36
CA SER A 140 23.73 -3.90 -10.06
C SER A 140 22.85 -4.92 -10.78
N LYS A 141 21.61 -4.54 -11.15
CA LYS A 141 20.63 -5.39 -11.84
C LYS A 141 20.74 -5.28 -13.37
N VAL A 142 21.10 -4.11 -13.88
CA VAL A 142 21.49 -3.93 -15.30
C VAL A 142 22.68 -4.83 -15.66
N ASN A 143 23.50 -5.19 -14.66
CA ASN A 143 24.72 -5.98 -14.84
C ASN A 143 24.57 -7.50 -14.57
N ASN A 144 23.35 -8.06 -14.60
CA ASN A 144 23.09 -9.52 -14.51
C ASN A 144 23.82 -10.23 -13.33
N GLY A 145 24.00 -9.57 -12.19
CA GLY A 145 24.36 -10.24 -10.92
C GLY A 145 25.81 -10.72 -10.77
N ARG A 146 26.77 -10.32 -11.61
CA ARG A 146 28.21 -10.58 -11.37
C ARG A 146 28.89 -9.35 -10.75
N SER A 147 29.56 -9.56 -9.62
CA SER A 147 30.25 -8.52 -8.82
C SER A 147 31.42 -7.82 -9.53
N SER A 148 31.83 -8.28 -10.71
CA SER A 148 33.08 -7.89 -11.38
C SER A 148 32.92 -7.12 -12.70
N MET A 149 31.71 -6.69 -13.09
CA MET A 149 31.49 -5.95 -14.34
C MET A 149 31.51 -4.43 -14.14
N ALA A 150 32.03 -3.72 -15.14
CA ALA A 150 32.22 -2.27 -15.15
C ALA A 150 30.90 -1.51 -14.93
N GLU A 151 30.99 -0.37 -14.25
CA GLU A 151 29.88 0.56 -14.08
C GLU A 151 29.25 0.91 -15.44
N PRO A 152 27.90 0.81 -15.58
CA PRO A 152 27.25 1.10 -16.84
C PRO A 152 27.51 2.56 -17.23
N LYS A 153 27.66 2.77 -18.53
CA LYS A 153 27.94 4.06 -19.13
C LYS A 153 26.62 4.75 -19.48
N SER A 154 26.50 6.03 -19.15
CA SER A 154 25.32 6.86 -19.36
C SER A 154 25.77 8.30 -19.67
N THR A 155 24.89 9.16 -20.15
CA THR A 155 25.24 10.58 -20.37
C THR A 155 25.29 11.33 -19.02
N LEU A 156 26.00 12.46 -18.96
CA LEU A 156 25.97 13.33 -17.76
C LEU A 156 24.53 13.73 -17.42
N LEU A 157 23.70 13.98 -18.44
CA LEU A 157 22.31 14.36 -18.24
C LEU A 157 21.46 13.24 -17.62
N GLU A 158 21.57 12.02 -18.16
CA GLU A 158 20.85 10.87 -17.62
C GLU A 158 21.35 10.52 -16.20
N ALA A 159 22.66 10.67 -15.94
CA ALA A 159 23.23 10.56 -14.60
C ALA A 159 22.65 11.62 -13.64
N ALA A 160 22.51 12.87 -14.09
CA ALA A 160 21.93 13.95 -13.31
C ALA A 160 20.47 13.67 -12.93
N PHE A 161 19.62 13.28 -13.88
CA PHE A 161 18.23 12.93 -13.55
C PHE A 161 18.11 11.62 -12.77
N THR A 162 19.08 10.70 -12.88
CA THR A 162 19.17 9.55 -11.97
C THR A 162 19.45 9.99 -10.53
N VAL A 163 20.33 10.98 -10.32
CA VAL A 163 20.53 11.59 -8.99
C VAL A 163 19.24 12.24 -8.49
N VAL A 164 18.57 13.05 -9.32
CA VAL A 164 17.28 13.65 -8.94
C VAL A 164 16.28 12.57 -8.51
N ALA A 165 16.11 11.54 -9.32
CA ALA A 165 15.22 10.42 -9.01
C ALA A 165 15.61 9.71 -7.70
N THR A 166 16.89 9.61 -7.36
CA THR A 166 17.37 9.02 -6.09
C THR A 166 17.08 9.88 -4.87
N LEU A 167 17.18 11.20 -4.99
CA LEU A 167 17.11 12.12 -3.85
C LEU A 167 15.73 12.76 -3.62
N THR A 168 14.92 12.87 -4.68
CA THR A 168 13.67 13.63 -4.63
C THR A 168 12.67 13.10 -3.61
N GLU A 169 12.02 14.02 -2.90
CA GLU A 169 10.88 13.74 -2.01
C GLU A 169 9.55 13.61 -2.76
N PHE A 170 9.53 13.84 -4.08
CA PHE A 170 8.33 13.80 -4.92
C PHE A 170 8.01 12.38 -5.43
N LYS A 171 8.29 11.36 -4.62
CA LYS A 171 7.97 9.96 -4.92
C LYS A 171 7.42 9.19 -3.73
N PRO A 172 6.51 8.22 -3.93
CA PRO A 172 5.99 7.38 -2.85
C PRO A 172 7.11 6.58 -2.23
N ALA A 173 7.29 6.68 -0.91
CA ALA A 173 8.38 6.00 -0.21
C ALA A 173 8.04 5.68 1.24
N ALA A 174 8.59 4.57 1.73
CA ALA A 174 8.50 4.11 3.11
C ALA A 174 9.75 3.27 3.46
N GLN A 175 9.95 3.01 4.74
CA GLN A 175 10.93 2.03 5.19
C GLN A 175 10.25 0.66 5.30
N VAL A 176 10.75 -0.33 4.58
CA VAL A 176 10.13 -1.66 4.50
C VAL A 176 11.14 -2.74 4.84
N SER A 177 10.64 -3.91 5.25
CA SER A 177 11.51 -5.06 5.48
C SER A 177 11.97 -5.62 4.13
N VAL A 178 13.29 -5.63 3.92
CA VAL A 178 13.94 -6.23 2.75
C VAL A 178 14.98 -7.23 3.25
N GLY A 179 14.78 -8.50 2.94
CA GLY A 179 15.64 -9.58 3.43
C GLY A 179 15.63 -9.69 4.95
N LYS A 180 16.78 -9.43 5.60
CA LYS A 180 16.93 -9.46 7.07
C LYS A 180 16.88 -8.07 7.72
N GLY A 181 16.79 -7.01 6.92
CA GLY A 181 16.91 -5.63 7.36
C GLY A 181 15.71 -4.78 6.98
N MET A 182 15.80 -3.49 7.33
CA MET A 182 14.87 -2.45 6.92
C MET A 182 15.57 -1.57 5.89
N ALA A 183 14.93 -1.32 4.75
CA ALA A 183 15.48 -0.51 3.67
C ALA A 183 14.50 0.59 3.25
N ASN A 184 15.06 1.76 2.94
CA ASN A 184 14.33 2.84 2.27
C ASN A 184 13.90 2.35 0.89
N THR A 185 12.59 2.36 0.64
CA THR A 185 11.99 1.79 -0.56
C THR A 185 11.00 2.77 -1.17
N THR A 186 10.96 2.84 -2.49
CA THR A 186 10.09 3.73 -3.26
C THR A 186 9.38 3.00 -4.39
N ILE A 187 8.34 3.63 -4.93
CA ILE A 187 7.61 3.18 -6.11
C ILE A 187 7.93 4.11 -7.27
N ILE A 188 8.39 3.55 -8.39
CA ILE A 188 8.62 4.27 -9.65
C ILE A 188 7.76 3.61 -10.74
N PRO A 189 6.74 4.30 -11.28
CA PRO A 189 5.92 3.74 -12.36
C PRO A 189 6.65 3.80 -13.70
N ASP A 190 6.42 2.79 -14.54
CA ASP A 190 6.90 2.76 -15.92
C ASP A 190 5.93 3.48 -16.85
N LEU A 191 5.89 4.81 -16.72
CA LEU A 191 5.08 5.69 -17.55
C LEU A 191 5.96 6.50 -18.51
N PRO A 192 5.48 6.82 -19.72
CA PRO A 192 6.15 7.77 -20.60
C PRO A 192 6.01 9.20 -20.05
N LEU A 193 6.93 10.09 -20.43
CA LEU A 193 6.76 11.52 -20.15
C LEU A 193 5.58 12.12 -20.92
N VAL A 194 5.37 11.69 -22.16
CA VAL A 194 4.33 12.18 -23.06
C VAL A 194 3.65 10.99 -23.74
N ASP A 195 2.32 10.98 -23.73
CA ASP A 195 1.50 10.00 -24.47
C ASP A 195 0.33 10.73 -25.14
N GLY A 196 0.46 11.01 -26.44
CA GLY A 196 -0.46 11.87 -27.17
C GLY A 196 -0.52 13.28 -26.56
N GLU A 197 -1.70 13.68 -26.08
CA GLU A 197 -1.90 14.98 -25.43
C GLU A 197 -1.56 14.97 -23.94
N PHE A 198 -1.48 13.78 -23.33
CA PHE A 198 -1.26 13.59 -21.89
C PHE A 198 0.22 13.56 -21.52
N GLU A 199 0.49 13.82 -20.24
CA GLU A 199 1.82 13.71 -19.65
C GLU A 199 1.80 12.74 -18.45
N PRO A 200 1.61 11.42 -18.69
CA PRO A 200 1.19 10.49 -17.62
C PRO A 200 2.11 10.47 -16.40
N LEU A 201 3.43 10.47 -16.64
CA LEU A 201 4.40 10.47 -15.55
C LEU A 201 4.42 11.80 -14.78
N ILE A 202 4.17 12.93 -15.44
CA ILE A 202 4.09 14.25 -14.79
C ILE A 202 2.81 14.33 -13.98
N ASP A 203 1.66 13.93 -14.54
CA ASP A 203 0.37 13.86 -13.85
C ASP A 203 0.48 13.02 -12.57
N PHE A 204 1.14 11.85 -12.66
CA PHE A 204 1.41 11.00 -11.49
C PHE A 204 2.20 11.74 -10.39
N VAL A 205 3.31 12.40 -10.76
CA VAL A 205 4.15 13.12 -9.79
C VAL A 205 3.40 14.31 -9.19
N GLN A 206 2.52 14.97 -9.95
CA GLN A 206 1.65 16.04 -9.45
C GLN A 206 0.63 15.53 -8.41
N VAL A 207 -0.04 14.39 -8.67
CA VAL A 207 -0.91 13.74 -7.65
C VAL A 207 -0.11 13.49 -6.38
N PHE A 208 1.08 12.92 -6.53
CA PHE A 208 1.91 12.58 -5.38
C PHE A 208 2.41 13.81 -4.61
N ALA A 209 2.77 14.88 -5.32
CA ALA A 209 3.16 16.15 -4.71
C ALA A 209 2.05 16.69 -3.81
N ASP A 210 0.81 16.68 -4.29
CA ASP A 210 -0.35 17.16 -3.53
C ASP A 210 -0.69 16.23 -2.36
N LEU A 211 -0.67 14.91 -2.55
CA LEU A 211 -0.81 13.91 -1.48
C LEU A 211 0.17 14.18 -0.33
N ARG A 212 1.43 14.45 -0.66
CA ARG A 212 2.48 14.75 0.33
C ARG A 212 2.20 16.04 1.10
N VAL A 213 1.87 17.12 0.40
CA VAL A 213 1.54 18.42 1.02
C VAL A 213 0.31 18.29 1.91
N ARG A 214 -0.71 17.55 1.48
CA ARG A 214 -1.88 17.30 2.31
C ARG A 214 -1.57 16.47 3.53
N LYS A 215 -0.70 15.46 3.44
CA LYS A 215 -0.28 14.73 4.64
C LYS A 215 0.34 15.67 5.66
N GLN A 216 1.17 16.62 5.20
CA GLN A 216 1.75 17.65 6.07
C GLN A 216 0.63 18.52 6.70
N ASN A 217 -0.40 18.92 5.94
CA ASN A 217 -1.49 19.77 6.43
C ASN A 217 -2.54 19.04 7.32
N TYR A 218 -2.90 17.79 7.02
CA TYR A 218 -3.81 16.97 7.83
C TYR A 218 -3.23 16.65 9.22
N GLN A 219 -1.91 16.65 9.35
CA GLN A 219 -1.20 16.23 10.56
C GLN A 219 -0.74 17.35 11.49
N VAL A 220 -0.86 18.63 11.09
CA VAL A 220 -0.79 19.77 12.02
C VAL A 220 -1.80 19.60 13.18
N LYS A 221 -2.84 18.77 12.99
CA LYS A 221 -3.84 18.45 14.01
C LYS A 221 -3.57 17.20 14.86
N ASN A 222 -2.70 16.23 14.49
CA ASN A 222 -2.71 14.91 15.17
C ASN A 222 -1.42 14.05 15.28
N ASP A 223 -0.26 14.46 14.77
CA ASP A 223 1.08 13.88 15.06
C ASP A 223 1.98 14.30 13.90
N ASP A 224 2.88 15.27 14.12
CA ASP A 224 3.76 15.78 13.08
C ASP A 224 4.68 14.67 12.53
N MET A 225 4.80 14.59 11.20
CA MET A 225 5.55 13.57 10.47
C MET A 225 7.01 13.48 10.88
N LEU A 226 7.54 14.58 11.42
CA LEU A 226 8.91 14.72 11.88
C LEU A 226 9.04 14.50 13.39
N LEU A 227 8.03 13.92 14.05
CA LEU A 227 8.08 13.55 15.45
C LEU A 227 8.29 12.05 15.65
N ALA A 228 9.03 11.71 16.69
CA ALA A 228 9.12 10.36 17.22
C ALA A 228 8.89 10.38 18.74
N LYS A 229 8.00 9.53 19.24
CA LYS A 229 7.84 9.33 20.69
C LYS A 229 9.02 8.54 21.26
N VAL A 230 9.57 9.00 22.37
CA VAL A 230 10.61 8.30 23.11
C VAL A 230 9.96 7.24 23.98
N ASP A 231 10.52 6.04 23.97
CA ASP A 231 10.10 4.98 24.88
C ASP A 231 10.83 5.16 26.22
N PRO A 232 10.10 5.35 27.33
CA PRO A 232 10.70 5.56 28.64
C PRO A 232 11.65 4.43 29.08
N LYS A 233 11.48 3.21 28.54
CA LYS A 233 12.29 2.04 28.92
C LYS A 233 13.60 1.92 28.15
N ASP A 234 13.63 2.36 26.89
CA ASP A 234 14.77 2.14 25.99
C ASP A 234 15.56 3.43 25.70
N ARG A 235 14.95 4.61 25.86
CA ARG A 235 15.58 5.96 25.75
C ARG A 235 16.61 6.09 24.62
N LYS A 236 16.25 5.61 23.43
CA LYS A 236 17.07 5.66 22.20
C LYS A 236 16.46 6.58 21.16
N TYR A 237 17.32 7.06 20.25
CA TYR A 237 16.85 7.72 19.04
C TYR A 237 15.94 6.78 18.25
N ARG A 238 14.76 7.29 17.90
CA ARG A 238 13.77 6.58 17.08
C ARG A 238 13.48 7.39 15.83
N ARG A 239 13.17 6.66 14.76
CA ARG A 239 12.81 7.26 13.47
C ARG A 239 11.43 7.93 13.57
N PRO A 240 11.23 9.11 12.95
CA PRO A 240 9.94 9.78 12.95
C PRO A 240 8.90 9.06 12.09
N GLN A 241 7.63 9.46 12.22
CA GLN A 241 6.50 8.82 11.52
C GLN A 241 6.63 8.84 9.99
N LEU A 242 7.40 9.77 9.42
CA LEU A 242 7.76 9.81 7.99
C LEU A 242 8.21 8.44 7.45
N PHE A 243 8.92 7.64 8.26
CA PHE A 243 9.45 6.34 7.84
C PHE A 243 8.36 5.27 7.61
N ARG A 244 7.14 5.48 8.11
CA ARG A 244 5.97 4.63 7.82
C ARG A 244 5.26 5.01 6.52
N GLY A 245 5.84 5.91 5.74
CA GLY A 245 5.32 6.38 4.46
C GLY A 245 5.31 7.90 4.39
N ASN A 246 5.68 8.49 3.24
CA ASN A 246 5.67 9.94 3.03
C ASN A 246 4.35 10.49 2.42
N TYR A 247 3.29 9.68 2.37
CA TYR A 247 1.97 10.03 1.83
C TYR A 247 0.83 9.46 2.70
N PRO A 248 -0.40 10.01 2.66
CA PRO A 248 -1.47 9.62 3.58
C PRO A 248 -1.93 8.19 3.27
N ASN A 249 -2.48 7.49 4.25
CA ASN A 249 -2.89 6.08 4.10
C ASN A 249 -1.79 5.10 3.65
N ALA A 250 -0.51 5.50 3.74
CA ALA A 250 0.61 4.59 3.52
C ALA A 250 0.61 3.41 4.52
N PRO A 251 1.16 2.25 4.13
CA PRO A 251 1.09 1.03 4.92
C PRO A 251 1.99 1.15 6.15
N ARG A 252 1.39 1.09 7.34
CA ARG A 252 2.12 1.26 8.62
C ARG A 252 3.02 0.07 8.96
N ASP A 253 2.78 -1.08 8.34
CA ASP A 253 3.51 -2.33 8.53
C ASP A 253 4.65 -2.54 7.53
N GLY A 254 4.92 -1.54 6.67
CA GLY A 254 5.99 -1.62 5.68
C GLY A 254 5.63 -2.43 4.42
N SER A 255 4.35 -2.69 4.14
CA SER A 255 3.90 -3.33 2.89
C SER A 255 3.77 -2.34 1.72
N LEU A 256 4.84 -1.60 1.39
CA LEU A 256 4.81 -0.63 0.28
C LEU A 256 4.69 -1.35 -1.07
N GLY A 257 3.62 -1.05 -1.83
CA GLY A 257 3.37 -1.66 -3.13
C GLY A 257 2.21 -1.03 -3.90
N ALA A 258 1.75 -1.69 -4.97
CA ALA A 258 0.70 -1.20 -5.87
C ALA A 258 -0.59 -0.83 -5.12
N ILE A 259 -1.05 -1.73 -4.25
CA ILE A 259 -2.30 -1.55 -3.47
C ILE A 259 -2.21 -0.30 -2.60
N SER A 260 -1.08 -0.09 -1.91
CA SER A 260 -0.92 1.08 -1.04
C SER A 260 -0.99 2.41 -1.77
N LEU A 261 -0.48 2.46 -3.00
CA LEU A 261 -0.50 3.65 -3.84
C LEU A 261 -1.92 3.92 -4.35
N VAL A 262 -2.57 2.89 -4.91
CA VAL A 262 -3.94 2.98 -5.44
C VAL A 262 -4.92 3.37 -4.35
N ALA A 263 -4.82 2.75 -3.17
CA ALA A 263 -5.66 3.09 -2.02
C ALA A 263 -5.47 4.55 -1.56
N ALA A 264 -4.25 5.07 -1.59
CA ALA A 264 -3.98 6.47 -1.21
C ALA A 264 -4.54 7.47 -2.24
N ILE A 265 -4.38 7.20 -3.53
CA ILE A 265 -4.93 8.05 -4.60
C ILE A 265 -6.46 8.01 -4.58
N GLY A 266 -7.07 6.84 -4.39
CA GLY A 266 -8.53 6.71 -4.25
C GLY A 266 -9.09 7.44 -3.02
N ALA A 267 -8.39 7.38 -1.88
CA ALA A 267 -8.77 8.18 -0.71
C ALA A 267 -8.74 9.69 -1.00
N TRP A 268 -7.69 10.15 -1.70
CA TRP A 268 -7.54 11.54 -2.12
C TRP A 268 -8.61 12.00 -3.10
N ALA A 269 -9.07 11.11 -3.98
CA ALA A 269 -10.21 11.34 -4.86
C ALA A 269 -11.50 11.50 -4.05
N ARG A 270 -11.76 10.60 -3.10
CA ARG A 270 -12.98 10.58 -2.28
C ARG A 270 -13.08 11.70 -1.25
N GLU A 271 -11.95 12.29 -0.83
CA GLU A 271 -11.96 13.55 -0.07
C GLU A 271 -12.70 14.69 -0.80
N GLY A 272 -12.86 14.57 -2.13
CA GLY A 272 -13.58 15.52 -2.95
C GLY A 272 -12.82 16.84 -3.11
N GLY A 273 -13.40 17.78 -3.85
CA GLY A 273 -12.79 19.08 -4.16
C GLY A 273 -12.08 19.12 -5.51
N ARG A 274 -11.53 20.29 -5.84
CA ARG A 274 -10.82 20.55 -7.10
C ARG A 274 -9.32 20.39 -6.92
N PHE A 275 -8.66 19.97 -7.99
CA PHE A 275 -7.21 19.95 -8.12
C PHE A 275 -6.80 20.98 -9.16
N SER A 276 -6.03 21.96 -8.73
CA SER A 276 -5.43 22.96 -9.61
C SER A 276 -4.06 22.46 -10.03
N HIS A 277 -3.89 22.18 -11.31
CA HIS A 277 -2.61 21.79 -11.89
C HIS A 277 -2.33 22.65 -13.12
N LYS A 278 -1.05 22.87 -13.38
CA LYS A 278 -0.63 23.73 -14.48
C LYS A 278 -0.65 22.96 -15.79
N GLN A 279 -1.16 23.60 -16.84
CA GLN A 279 -1.17 23.10 -18.21
C GLN A 279 0.02 23.63 -19.01
N LYS A 280 0.26 23.00 -20.17
CA LYS A 280 1.33 23.35 -21.12
C LYS A 280 1.36 24.83 -21.52
N ASP A 281 0.22 25.52 -21.55
CA ASP A 281 0.10 26.94 -21.90
C ASP A 281 0.41 27.92 -20.76
N GLY A 282 0.80 27.40 -19.58
CA GLY A 282 1.10 28.19 -18.39
C GLY A 282 -0.13 28.55 -17.56
N THR A 283 -1.34 28.17 -17.99
CA THR A 283 -2.57 28.37 -17.21
C THR A 283 -2.76 27.25 -16.18
N SER A 284 -3.53 27.53 -15.12
CA SER A 284 -3.94 26.51 -14.16
C SER A 284 -5.30 25.96 -14.56
N ARG A 285 -5.39 24.65 -14.79
CA ARG A 285 -6.67 23.95 -14.94
C ARG A 285 -7.12 23.45 -13.60
N GLU A 286 -8.36 23.76 -13.25
CA GLU A 286 -9.04 23.15 -12.12
C GLU A 286 -9.99 22.07 -12.61
N GLU A 287 -9.69 20.83 -12.28
CA GLU A 287 -10.59 19.70 -12.51
C GLU A 287 -10.94 19.00 -11.18
N PRO A 288 -12.06 18.27 -11.11
CA PRO A 288 -12.38 17.46 -9.94
C PRO A 288 -11.26 16.44 -9.65
N ARG A 289 -10.91 16.27 -8.36
CA ARG A 289 -9.89 15.29 -7.96
C ARG A 289 -10.25 13.88 -8.40
N ALA A 290 -11.53 13.54 -8.41
CA ALA A 290 -12.01 12.23 -8.85
C ALA A 290 -11.65 11.95 -10.32
N GLU A 291 -11.91 12.90 -11.23
CA GLU A 291 -11.60 12.77 -12.66
C GLU A 291 -10.09 12.68 -12.91
N PHE A 292 -9.29 13.51 -12.21
CA PHE A 292 -7.84 13.47 -12.33
C PHE A 292 -7.24 12.17 -11.75
N ALA A 293 -7.76 11.71 -10.62
CA ALA A 293 -7.36 10.44 -10.00
C ALA A 293 -7.70 9.26 -10.91
N GLU A 294 -8.90 9.22 -11.47
CA GLU A 294 -9.34 8.18 -12.40
C GLU A 294 -8.40 8.11 -13.59
N ARG A 295 -8.11 9.25 -14.23
CA ARG A 295 -7.15 9.32 -15.35
C ARG A 295 -5.77 8.76 -14.97
N VAL A 296 -5.21 9.19 -13.85
CA VAL A 296 -3.88 8.75 -13.41
C VAL A 296 -3.86 7.27 -13.04
N LEU A 297 -4.91 6.78 -12.37
CA LEU A 297 -5.04 5.37 -12.01
C LEU A 297 -5.23 4.49 -13.24
N ASP A 298 -6.01 4.91 -14.23
CA ASP A 298 -6.16 4.18 -15.49
C ASP A 298 -4.86 4.15 -16.31
N GLN A 299 -4.10 5.25 -16.34
CA GLN A 299 -2.78 5.27 -16.99
C GLN A 299 -1.79 4.32 -16.32
N LEU A 300 -1.88 4.16 -15.00
CA LEU A 300 -1.04 3.27 -14.20
C LEU A 300 -1.51 1.80 -14.25
N ALA A 301 -2.79 1.56 -14.52
CA ALA A 301 -3.36 0.22 -14.56
C ALA A 301 -2.61 -0.63 -15.60
N GLU A 302 -2.33 -1.89 -15.21
CA GLU A 302 -1.57 -2.87 -15.99
C GLU A 302 -0.11 -2.50 -16.31
N LYS A 303 0.34 -1.26 -16.03
CA LYS A 303 1.73 -0.85 -16.19
C LYS A 303 2.59 -1.36 -15.02
N PRO A 304 3.88 -1.67 -15.28
CA PRO A 304 4.83 -1.98 -14.23
C PRO A 304 4.99 -0.84 -13.20
N LEU A 305 4.91 -1.21 -11.93
CA LEU A 305 5.33 -0.39 -10.80
C LEU A 305 6.61 -0.99 -10.22
N TYR A 306 7.72 -0.30 -10.35
CA TYR A 306 8.99 -0.75 -9.78
C TYR A 306 9.06 -0.41 -8.29
N ILE A 307 9.21 -1.44 -7.46
CA ILE A 307 9.45 -1.30 -6.02
C ILE A 307 10.94 -1.36 -5.79
N LEU A 308 11.53 -0.20 -5.49
CA LEU A 308 12.98 0.02 -5.54
C LEU A 308 13.53 0.34 -4.17
N SER A 309 14.53 -0.43 -3.75
CA SER A 309 15.43 -0.09 -2.64
C SER A 309 16.87 -0.26 -3.08
N TYR A 310 17.81 0.20 -2.25
CA TYR A 310 19.24 -0.03 -2.51
C TYR A 310 19.61 -1.53 -2.42
N GLU A 311 18.83 -2.33 -1.69
CA GLU A 311 19.08 -3.75 -1.42
C GLU A 311 18.29 -4.68 -2.34
N GLY A 312 17.18 -4.22 -2.93
CA GLY A 312 16.27 -5.05 -3.68
C GLY A 312 15.44 -4.28 -4.71
N VAL A 313 15.04 -5.00 -5.75
CA VAL A 313 14.19 -4.49 -6.82
C VAL A 313 13.11 -5.53 -7.06
N GLY A 314 11.85 -5.10 -6.91
CA GLY A 314 10.65 -5.84 -7.25
C GLY A 314 9.83 -5.10 -8.31
N GLN A 315 8.83 -5.80 -8.82
CA GLN A 315 7.88 -5.24 -9.76
C GLN A 315 6.49 -5.74 -9.38
N GLU A 316 5.54 -4.82 -9.33
CA GLU A 316 4.13 -5.10 -9.16
C GLU A 316 3.32 -4.47 -10.29
N LYS A 317 2.07 -4.91 -10.42
CA LYS A 317 1.07 -4.30 -11.28
C LYS A 317 -0.30 -4.55 -10.67
N TYR A 318 -1.30 -3.79 -11.11
CA TYR A 318 -2.69 -3.99 -10.70
C TYR A 318 -3.61 -3.92 -11.91
N GLY A 319 -4.75 -4.60 -11.84
CA GLY A 319 -5.78 -4.58 -12.89
C GLY A 319 -6.77 -3.40 -12.73
N HIS A 320 -7.52 -3.11 -13.80
CA HIS A 320 -8.50 -2.02 -13.83
C HIS A 320 -9.58 -2.11 -12.75
N HIS A 321 -9.90 -3.31 -12.25
CA HIS A 321 -10.86 -3.47 -11.16
C HIS A 321 -10.44 -2.72 -9.88
N LEU A 322 -9.15 -2.54 -9.64
CA LEU A 322 -8.67 -1.78 -8.48
C LEU A 322 -8.88 -0.27 -8.62
N VAL A 323 -9.03 0.26 -9.84
CA VAL A 323 -9.36 1.68 -10.07
C VAL A 323 -10.76 1.96 -9.55
N ASP A 324 -11.74 1.19 -10.02
CA ASP A 324 -13.13 1.24 -9.57
C ASP A 324 -13.24 1.05 -8.04
N MET A 325 -12.51 0.06 -7.50
CA MET A 325 -12.47 -0.19 -6.06
C MET A 325 -11.92 1.01 -5.26
N ALA A 326 -10.93 1.72 -5.79
CA ALA A 326 -10.31 2.85 -5.11
C ALA A 326 -11.18 4.11 -5.13
N LEU A 327 -11.90 4.34 -6.23
CA LEU A 327 -12.73 5.52 -6.43
C LEU A 327 -14.08 5.40 -5.73
N HIS A 328 -14.70 4.22 -5.75
CA HIS A 328 -16.07 4.02 -5.24
C HIS A 328 -16.14 3.42 -3.83
N TYR A 329 -15.08 2.75 -3.37
CA TYR A 329 -15.06 2.11 -2.06
C TYR A 329 -13.90 2.61 -1.20
N ASP A 330 -13.99 2.36 0.12
CA ASP A 330 -12.91 2.68 1.05
C ASP A 330 -11.82 1.62 1.02
N LEU A 331 -11.05 1.58 -0.07
CA LEU A 331 -9.95 0.63 -0.23
C LEU A 331 -8.94 0.68 0.94
N PRO A 332 -8.54 1.85 1.48
CA PRO A 332 -7.73 1.90 2.70
C PRO A 332 -8.37 1.18 3.90
N ALA A 333 -9.67 1.37 4.13
CA ALA A 333 -10.37 0.68 5.21
C ALA A 333 -10.47 -0.83 4.96
N ILE A 334 -10.71 -1.25 3.71
CA ILE A 334 -10.72 -2.67 3.30
C ILE A 334 -9.37 -3.33 3.62
N VAL A 335 -8.26 -2.71 3.21
CA VAL A 335 -6.90 -3.22 3.46
C VAL A 335 -6.61 -3.27 4.96
N ARG A 336 -6.94 -2.21 5.71
CA ARG A 336 -6.77 -2.20 7.18
C ARG A 336 -7.60 -3.29 7.86
N ALA A 337 -8.85 -3.49 7.43
CA ALA A 337 -9.73 -4.52 7.97
C ALA A 337 -9.16 -5.91 7.70
N ALA A 338 -8.69 -6.18 6.48
CA ALA A 338 -8.05 -7.45 6.15
C ALA A 338 -6.81 -7.71 7.01
N HIS A 339 -5.99 -6.68 7.26
CA HIS A 339 -4.79 -6.78 8.10
C HIS A 339 -5.10 -6.90 9.60
N ARG A 340 -6.27 -6.45 10.06
CA ARG A 340 -6.76 -6.68 11.43
C ARG A 340 -7.24 -8.12 11.64
N ALA A 341 -7.70 -8.79 10.58
CA ALA A 341 -8.21 -10.15 10.68
C ALA A 341 -7.05 -11.15 10.90
N MET A 342 -6.97 -11.69 12.12
CA MET A 342 -5.97 -12.69 12.48
C MET A 342 -6.42 -14.09 12.06
N PRO A 343 -5.56 -14.87 11.38
CA PRO A 343 -5.85 -16.27 11.15
C PRO A 343 -6.02 -17.05 12.44
N PHE A 344 -6.87 -18.06 12.40
CA PHE A 344 -7.16 -18.88 13.57
C PHE A 344 -5.88 -19.54 14.11
N GLY A 345 -5.66 -19.44 15.42
CA GLY A 345 -4.48 -19.97 16.09
C GLY A 345 -3.20 -19.15 15.86
N VAL A 346 -3.31 -17.93 15.35
CA VAL A 346 -2.20 -16.98 15.23
C VAL A 346 -2.40 -15.83 16.22
N GLU A 347 -1.41 -15.62 17.08
CA GLU A 347 -1.44 -14.60 18.13
C GLU A 347 -0.51 -13.41 17.84
N LYS A 348 0.41 -13.55 16.88
CA LYS A 348 1.47 -12.57 16.60
C LYS A 348 1.50 -12.17 15.13
N LEU A 349 1.68 -10.88 14.88
CA LEU A 349 1.82 -10.31 13.53
C LEU A 349 3.07 -10.80 12.78
N ASP A 350 4.10 -11.27 13.49
CA ASP A 350 5.32 -11.77 12.88
C ASP A 350 5.22 -13.25 12.44
N ASP A 351 4.11 -13.92 12.75
CA ASP A 351 3.90 -15.34 12.43
C ASP A 351 3.93 -15.57 10.90
N PRO A 352 4.68 -16.58 10.41
CA PRO A 352 4.72 -16.93 8.99
C PRO A 352 3.33 -17.13 8.35
N LYS A 353 2.35 -17.67 9.10
CA LYS A 353 0.98 -17.86 8.61
C LYS A 353 0.27 -16.54 8.37
N PHE A 354 0.46 -15.56 9.25
CA PHE A 354 -0.10 -14.22 9.08
C PHE A 354 0.52 -13.50 7.87
N LYS A 355 1.84 -13.59 7.72
CA LYS A 355 2.54 -13.04 6.55
C LYS A 355 2.07 -13.68 5.24
N LEU A 356 1.85 -14.99 5.23
CA LEU A 356 1.32 -15.71 4.08
C LEU A 356 -0.12 -15.28 3.76
N TYR A 357 -0.97 -15.14 4.77
CA TYR A 357 -2.33 -14.64 4.63
C TYR A 357 -2.37 -13.24 4.01
N LYS A 358 -1.55 -12.31 4.51
CA LYS A 358 -1.42 -10.96 3.92
C LYS A 358 -1.00 -11.02 2.45
N ARG A 359 0.01 -11.82 2.13
CA ARG A 359 0.46 -12.00 0.74
C ARG A 359 -0.63 -12.57 -0.16
N PHE A 360 -1.45 -13.50 0.34
CA PHE A 360 -2.58 -14.03 -0.42
C PHE A 360 -3.68 -12.99 -0.63
N PHE A 361 -3.97 -12.17 0.39
CA PHE A 361 -4.89 -11.06 0.25
C PHE A 361 -4.40 -10.02 -0.77
N ASP A 362 -3.14 -9.61 -0.68
CA ASP A 362 -2.55 -8.64 -1.62
C ASP A 362 -2.60 -9.18 -3.06
N ARG A 363 -2.24 -10.44 -3.26
CA ARG A 363 -2.30 -11.05 -4.59
C ARG A 363 -3.74 -11.17 -5.10
N PHE A 364 -4.71 -11.50 -4.23
CA PHE A 364 -6.13 -11.50 -4.59
C PHE A 364 -6.62 -10.11 -4.98
N LEU A 365 -6.24 -9.06 -4.24
CA LEU A 365 -6.56 -7.68 -4.63
C LEU A 365 -5.92 -7.31 -5.97
N GLN A 366 -4.68 -7.71 -6.23
CA GLN A 366 -3.98 -7.35 -7.48
C GLN A 366 -4.55 -8.06 -8.71
N GLN A 367 -4.95 -9.34 -8.60
CA GLN A 367 -5.30 -10.19 -9.74
C GLN A 367 -6.81 -10.42 -9.90
N LEU A 368 -7.57 -10.43 -8.79
CA LEU A 368 -9.02 -10.68 -8.75
C LEU A 368 -9.46 -11.92 -9.54
N ASP A 369 -8.67 -13.00 -9.48
CA ASP A 369 -8.95 -14.24 -10.21
C ASP A 369 -9.29 -15.40 -9.27
N ARG A 370 -9.83 -16.48 -9.83
CA ARG A 370 -10.22 -17.65 -9.04
C ARG A 370 -9.09 -18.31 -8.24
N PRO A 371 -7.87 -18.55 -8.79
CA PRO A 371 -6.77 -19.11 -8.01
C PRO A 371 -6.40 -18.26 -6.78
N THR A 372 -6.29 -16.95 -6.95
CA THR A 372 -5.93 -16.06 -5.85
C THR A 372 -7.02 -15.94 -4.80
N PHE A 373 -8.29 -15.94 -5.22
CA PHE A 373 -9.42 -16.00 -4.31
C PHE A 373 -9.37 -17.26 -3.44
N ARG A 374 -9.15 -18.43 -4.04
CA ARG A 374 -9.04 -19.70 -3.31
C ARG A 374 -7.89 -19.72 -2.32
N ASP A 375 -6.73 -19.20 -2.72
CA ASP A 375 -5.57 -19.11 -1.83
C ASP A 375 -5.85 -18.17 -0.64
N PHE A 376 -6.53 -17.04 -0.87
CA PHE A 376 -6.97 -16.16 0.21
C PHE A 376 -7.98 -16.82 1.16
N MET A 377 -8.95 -17.56 0.60
CA MET A 377 -9.97 -18.29 1.35
C MET A 377 -9.41 -19.50 2.10
N ALA A 378 -8.25 -20.02 1.70
CA ALA A 378 -7.59 -21.16 2.36
C ALA A 378 -7.18 -20.88 3.81
N ALA A 379 -7.05 -19.60 4.19
CA ALA A 379 -6.82 -19.21 5.58
C ALA A 379 -8.00 -19.57 6.50
N ARG A 380 -9.22 -19.68 5.93
CA ARG A 380 -10.46 -20.02 6.65
C ARG A 380 -10.74 -19.08 7.83
N ASN A 381 -10.42 -17.81 7.64
CA ASN A 381 -10.65 -16.78 8.64
C ASN A 381 -12.12 -16.37 8.64
N GLU A 382 -12.59 -15.83 9.75
CA GLU A 382 -13.76 -14.97 9.70
C GLU A 382 -13.33 -13.59 9.20
N TYR A 383 -13.90 -13.17 8.08
CA TYR A 383 -13.55 -11.94 7.38
C TYR A 383 -14.40 -10.78 7.89
N PRO A 384 -13.79 -9.60 8.15
CA PRO A 384 -14.56 -8.42 8.55
C PRO A 384 -15.56 -7.99 7.47
N PHE A 385 -16.67 -7.37 7.88
CA PHE A 385 -17.74 -6.95 6.96
C PHE A 385 -17.24 -5.99 5.87
N GLU A 386 -16.17 -5.23 6.16
CA GLU A 386 -15.53 -4.29 5.26
C GLU A 386 -15.04 -4.99 3.98
N LEU A 387 -14.78 -6.30 4.00
CA LEU A 387 -14.36 -7.07 2.82
C LEU A 387 -15.52 -7.43 1.89
N ALA A 388 -16.77 -7.11 2.24
CA ALA A 388 -17.92 -7.40 1.39
C ALA A 388 -17.78 -6.84 -0.05
N PRO A 389 -17.35 -5.58 -0.27
CA PRO A 389 -17.22 -5.02 -1.60
C PRO A 389 -16.28 -5.79 -2.52
N ILE A 390 -15.14 -6.27 -1.99
CA ILE A 390 -14.18 -7.01 -2.82
C ILE A 390 -14.72 -8.40 -3.20
N PHE A 391 -15.46 -9.05 -2.30
CA PHE A 391 -16.14 -10.32 -2.62
C PHE A 391 -17.22 -10.12 -3.67
N ILE A 392 -18.04 -9.07 -3.54
CA ILE A 392 -19.06 -8.74 -4.53
C ILE A 392 -18.41 -8.47 -5.89
N LYS A 393 -17.40 -7.59 -5.94
CA LYS A 393 -16.69 -7.24 -7.17
C LYS A 393 -16.06 -8.46 -7.85
N TYR A 394 -15.46 -9.37 -7.08
CA TYR A 394 -14.93 -10.63 -7.60
C TYR A 394 -16.04 -11.48 -8.24
N MET A 395 -17.17 -11.66 -7.57
CA MET A 395 -18.29 -12.46 -8.09
C MET A 395 -18.94 -11.84 -9.34
N GLU A 396 -18.99 -10.51 -9.42
CA GLU A 396 -19.45 -9.78 -10.60
C GLU A 396 -18.48 -9.90 -11.79
N THR A 397 -17.17 -9.81 -11.51
CA THR A 397 -16.15 -9.72 -12.56
C THR A 397 -15.74 -11.10 -13.09
N GLU A 398 -15.42 -12.05 -12.20
CA GLU A 398 -14.92 -13.38 -12.56
C GLU A 398 -16.05 -14.33 -12.99
N HIS A 399 -17.21 -14.25 -12.32
CA HIS A 399 -18.32 -15.18 -12.54
C HIS A 399 -19.51 -14.55 -13.28
N HIS A 400 -19.45 -13.25 -13.60
CA HIS A 400 -20.50 -12.51 -14.30
C HIS A 400 -21.90 -12.66 -13.68
N LEU A 401 -21.95 -12.71 -12.34
CA LEU A 401 -23.20 -12.86 -11.60
C LEU A 401 -23.94 -11.53 -11.46
N SER A 402 -25.26 -11.61 -11.41
CA SER A 402 -26.10 -10.43 -11.18
C SER A 402 -25.99 -9.95 -9.72
N PRO A 403 -26.04 -8.63 -9.47
CA PRO A 403 -26.02 -8.09 -8.10
C PRO A 403 -27.12 -8.66 -7.21
N GLU A 404 -28.29 -8.95 -7.78
CA GLU A 404 -29.43 -9.56 -7.09
C GLU A 404 -29.12 -10.98 -6.60
N LEU A 405 -28.50 -11.80 -7.46
CA LEU A 405 -28.09 -13.16 -7.10
C LEU A 405 -27.01 -13.14 -6.03
N ILE A 406 -26.04 -12.23 -6.13
CA ILE A 406 -24.98 -12.05 -5.14
C ILE A 406 -25.56 -11.61 -3.79
N ALA A 407 -26.51 -10.66 -3.78
CA ALA A 407 -27.19 -10.23 -2.56
C ALA A 407 -27.96 -11.38 -1.90
N SER A 408 -28.63 -12.22 -2.70
CA SER A 408 -29.33 -13.41 -2.20
C SER A 408 -28.37 -14.47 -1.66
N ALA A 409 -27.25 -14.73 -2.36
CA ALA A 409 -26.20 -15.64 -1.90
C ALA A 409 -25.54 -15.14 -0.60
N ARG A 410 -25.40 -13.81 -0.45
CA ARG A 410 -24.93 -13.19 0.78
C ARG A 410 -25.87 -13.43 1.95
N ALA A 411 -27.19 -13.27 1.75
CA ALA A 411 -28.18 -13.57 2.79
C ALA A 411 -28.13 -15.05 3.21
N TYR A 412 -27.90 -15.96 2.25
CA TYR A 412 -27.68 -17.38 2.54
C TYR A 412 -26.45 -17.60 3.42
N GLY A 413 -25.30 -17.02 3.04
CA GLY A 413 -24.07 -17.11 3.82
C GLY A 413 -24.20 -16.51 5.23
N GLN A 414 -24.88 -15.37 5.36
CA GLN A 414 -25.14 -14.74 6.66
C GLN A 414 -26.03 -15.59 7.56
N SER A 415 -27.02 -16.30 6.99
CA SER A 415 -27.85 -17.26 7.73
C SER A 415 -27.00 -18.40 8.31
N LEU A 416 -26.02 -18.90 7.55
CA LEU A 416 -25.05 -19.89 8.04
C LEU A 416 -24.13 -19.32 9.14
N ASN A 417 -23.62 -18.11 8.96
CA ASN A 417 -22.78 -17.46 9.97
C ASN A 417 -23.54 -17.26 11.29
N TYR A 418 -24.81 -16.85 11.20
CA TYR A 418 -25.70 -16.71 12.36
C TYR A 418 -25.98 -18.05 13.03
N ALA A 419 -26.28 -19.11 12.26
CA ALA A 419 -26.45 -20.44 12.81
C ALA A 419 -25.21 -20.90 13.58
N ALA A 420 -24.02 -20.67 13.03
CA ALA A 420 -22.77 -20.97 13.71
C ALA A 420 -22.60 -20.17 15.02
N TYR A 421 -22.99 -18.89 15.05
CA TYR A 421 -22.96 -18.06 16.25
C TYR A 421 -23.91 -18.56 17.35
N VAL A 422 -25.17 -18.85 17.02
CA VAL A 422 -26.17 -19.34 17.98
C VAL A 422 -25.74 -20.67 18.59
N THR A 423 -25.25 -21.59 17.77
CA THR A 423 -24.72 -22.87 18.26
C THR A 423 -23.47 -22.68 19.11
N ALA A 424 -22.55 -21.79 18.71
CA ALA A 424 -21.35 -21.51 19.48
C ALA A 424 -21.66 -20.94 20.88
N GLU A 425 -22.63 -20.03 20.97
CA GLU A 425 -23.04 -19.45 22.25
C GLU A 425 -23.72 -20.50 23.13
N SER A 426 -24.56 -21.37 22.56
CA SER A 426 -25.15 -22.49 23.30
C SER A 426 -24.08 -23.44 23.86
N GLU A 427 -23.11 -23.84 23.04
CA GLU A 427 -22.01 -24.73 23.47
C GLU A 427 -21.13 -24.08 24.55
N ARG A 428 -20.86 -22.77 24.43
CA ARG A 428 -20.12 -22.01 25.43
C ARG A 428 -20.86 -21.98 26.77
N GLN A 429 -22.16 -21.70 26.75
CA GLN A 429 -22.99 -21.69 27.96
C GLN A 429 -23.07 -23.07 28.61
N ASP A 430 -23.14 -24.13 27.82
CA ASP A 430 -23.12 -25.51 28.34
C ASP A 430 -21.77 -25.86 28.99
N ASP A 431 -20.64 -25.46 28.41
CA ASP A 431 -19.33 -25.69 29.00
C ASP A 431 -19.11 -24.87 30.28
N ILE A 432 -19.63 -23.64 30.34
CA ILE A 432 -19.68 -22.81 31.57
C ILE A 432 -20.51 -23.52 32.65
N LYS A 433 -21.72 -23.98 32.31
CA LYS A 433 -22.61 -24.69 33.23
C LYS A 433 -21.99 -25.99 33.76
N ASN A 434 -21.21 -26.67 32.92
CA ASN A 434 -20.53 -27.93 33.23
C ASN A 434 -19.12 -27.75 33.83
N LYS A 435 -18.69 -26.52 34.18
CA LYS A 435 -17.37 -26.19 34.75
C LYS A 435 -16.18 -26.69 33.91
N ARG A 436 -16.34 -26.72 32.59
CA ARG A 436 -15.25 -27.04 31.66
C ARG A 436 -14.41 -25.80 31.36
N ARG A 437 -13.25 -25.98 30.72
CA ARG A 437 -12.37 -24.88 30.33
C ARG A 437 -13.11 -23.97 29.33
N GLU A 438 -13.37 -22.73 29.74
CA GLU A 438 -13.92 -21.71 28.85
C GLU A 438 -12.89 -21.38 27.75
N ARG A 439 -13.39 -21.29 26.52
CA ARG A 439 -12.67 -20.87 25.32
C ARG A 439 -13.35 -19.61 24.78
N PRO A 440 -12.63 -18.74 24.05
CA PRO A 440 -13.27 -17.58 23.43
C PRO A 440 -14.37 -18.03 22.45
N LEU A 441 -15.45 -17.25 22.34
CA LEU A 441 -16.59 -17.57 21.47
C LEU A 441 -16.17 -17.80 20.01
N SER A 442 -15.17 -17.04 19.56
CA SER A 442 -14.54 -17.19 18.25
C SER A 442 -13.99 -18.59 17.97
N GLU A 443 -13.51 -19.31 18.98
CA GLU A 443 -13.02 -20.69 18.82
C GLU A 443 -14.17 -21.69 18.60
N TYR A 444 -15.26 -21.56 19.37
CA TYR A 444 -16.46 -22.39 19.18
C TYR A 444 -17.09 -22.14 17.81
N LYS A 445 -17.28 -20.87 17.45
CA LYS A 445 -17.85 -20.47 16.16
C LYS A 445 -16.99 -20.99 14.99
N ASN A 446 -15.67 -20.82 15.07
CA ASN A 446 -14.78 -21.30 14.01
C ASN A 446 -14.87 -22.82 13.83
N ARG A 447 -14.97 -23.60 14.92
CA ARG A 447 -15.15 -25.06 14.82
C ARG A 447 -16.39 -25.44 14.03
N ILE A 448 -17.51 -24.76 14.28
CA ILE A 448 -18.78 -25.00 13.58
C ILE A 448 -18.67 -24.57 12.11
N LEU A 449 -18.07 -23.42 11.83
CA LEU A 449 -17.82 -22.96 10.46
C LEU A 449 -16.95 -23.94 9.66
N VAL A 450 -15.90 -24.52 10.29
CA VAL A 450 -15.07 -25.56 9.66
C VAL A 450 -15.89 -26.83 9.36
N GLN A 451 -16.83 -27.19 10.23
CA GLN A 451 -17.74 -28.31 9.98
C GLN A 451 -18.69 -28.03 8.80
N PHE A 452 -19.22 -26.81 8.72
CA PHE A 452 -20.03 -26.37 7.58
C PHE A 452 -19.23 -26.41 6.29
N GLU A 453 -17.99 -25.91 6.27
CA GLU A 453 -17.10 -25.99 5.10
C GLU A 453 -16.86 -27.43 4.65
N SER A 454 -16.62 -28.35 5.59
CA SER A 454 -16.45 -29.77 5.28
C SER A 454 -17.69 -30.37 4.61
N THR A 455 -18.87 -29.97 5.07
CA THR A 455 -20.15 -30.38 4.48
C THR A 455 -20.33 -29.77 3.08
N ILE A 456 -20.05 -28.48 2.94
CA ILE A 456 -20.15 -27.74 1.68
C ILE A 456 -19.26 -28.37 0.61
N LEU A 457 -17.99 -28.67 0.96
CA LEU A 457 -17.01 -29.22 0.04
C LEU A 457 -17.23 -30.71 -0.29
N SER A 458 -17.94 -31.45 0.56
CA SER A 458 -18.24 -32.88 0.33
C SER A 458 -19.55 -33.14 -0.42
N ALA A 459 -20.38 -32.11 -0.60
CA ALA A 459 -21.59 -32.22 -1.40
C ALA A 459 -21.27 -32.59 -2.85
N LYS A 460 -22.08 -33.47 -3.46
CA LYS A 460 -21.86 -33.99 -4.82
C LYS A 460 -22.61 -33.24 -5.91
N THR A 461 -23.69 -32.54 -5.55
CA THR A 461 -24.52 -31.76 -6.48
C THR A 461 -25.01 -30.48 -5.78
N PRO A 462 -25.35 -29.41 -6.52
CA PRO A 462 -25.86 -28.17 -5.93
C PRO A 462 -27.12 -28.38 -5.08
N THR A 463 -28.06 -29.22 -5.53
CA THR A 463 -29.27 -29.53 -4.76
C THR A 463 -28.95 -30.26 -3.44
N ALA A 464 -28.01 -31.20 -3.46
CA ALA A 464 -27.58 -31.92 -2.27
C ALA A 464 -26.90 -30.97 -1.26
N LEU A 465 -26.07 -30.05 -1.77
CA LEU A 465 -25.43 -29.00 -0.98
C LEU A 465 -26.45 -28.16 -0.22
N LEU A 466 -27.43 -27.58 -0.93
CA LEU A 466 -28.45 -26.72 -0.34
C LEU A 466 -29.34 -27.48 0.66
N SER A 467 -29.70 -28.72 0.34
CA SER A 467 -30.54 -29.56 1.20
C SER A 467 -29.83 -29.92 2.51
N GLN A 468 -28.56 -30.36 2.43
CA GLN A 468 -27.77 -30.71 3.61
C GLN A 468 -27.58 -29.50 4.53
N MET A 469 -27.20 -28.36 3.96
CA MET A 469 -27.01 -27.13 4.74
C MET A 469 -28.32 -26.60 5.32
N GLY A 470 -29.43 -26.67 4.58
CA GLY A 470 -30.76 -26.32 5.08
C GLY A 470 -31.18 -27.18 6.28
N ILE A 471 -30.98 -28.50 6.20
CA ILE A 471 -31.27 -29.43 7.32
C ILE A 471 -30.40 -29.11 8.54
N ILE A 472 -29.11 -28.83 8.33
CA ILE A 472 -28.18 -28.48 9.42
C ILE A 472 -28.63 -27.19 10.12
N VAL A 473 -28.92 -26.13 9.37
CA VAL A 473 -29.39 -24.86 9.95
C VAL A 473 -30.72 -25.03 10.68
N GLY A 474 -31.68 -25.74 10.07
CA GLY A 474 -32.96 -26.02 10.71
C GLY A 474 -32.81 -26.77 12.04
N ARG A 475 -31.89 -27.73 12.09
CA ARG A 475 -31.60 -28.48 13.33
C ARG A 475 -30.93 -27.61 14.39
N LEU A 476 -29.99 -26.75 14.00
CA LEU A 476 -29.18 -25.95 14.92
C LEU A 476 -29.91 -24.72 15.46
N THR A 477 -30.77 -24.09 14.66
CA THR A 477 -31.43 -22.82 15.00
C THR A 477 -32.93 -22.95 15.23
N GLY A 478 -33.55 -24.07 14.80
CA GLY A 478 -35.01 -24.22 14.78
C GLY A 478 -35.72 -23.31 13.77
N ARG A 479 -34.97 -22.69 12.85
CA ARG A 479 -35.48 -21.77 11.82
C ARG A 479 -35.00 -22.19 10.44
N GLU A 480 -35.74 -21.78 9.43
CA GLU A 480 -35.32 -21.88 8.03
C GLU A 480 -34.27 -20.79 7.70
N MET A 481 -33.67 -20.90 6.51
CA MET A 481 -32.81 -19.83 5.97
C MET A 481 -33.61 -18.53 5.80
N ASP A 482 -32.92 -17.37 5.79
CA ASP A 482 -33.58 -16.10 5.51
C ASP A 482 -34.32 -16.16 4.16
N SER A 483 -35.57 -15.70 4.14
CA SER A 483 -36.39 -15.52 2.93
C SER A 483 -35.65 -14.83 1.78
N LYS A 484 -34.73 -13.89 2.07
CA LYS A 484 -33.92 -13.19 1.08
C LYS A 484 -32.92 -14.10 0.34
N ALA A 485 -32.61 -15.27 0.90
CA ALA A 485 -31.77 -16.27 0.29
C ALA A 485 -32.49 -17.12 -0.78
N GLY A 486 -33.82 -17.00 -0.89
CA GLY A 486 -34.65 -17.84 -1.76
C GLY A 486 -34.21 -17.81 -3.23
N PHE A 487 -33.94 -16.63 -3.78
CA PHE A 487 -33.53 -16.47 -5.18
C PHE A 487 -32.22 -17.22 -5.49
N PHE A 488 -31.23 -17.16 -4.59
CA PHE A 488 -30.01 -17.94 -4.72
C PHE A 488 -30.28 -19.45 -4.59
N MET A 489 -31.11 -19.87 -3.62
CA MET A 489 -31.43 -21.29 -3.43
C MET A 489 -32.12 -21.90 -4.65
N GLU A 490 -33.10 -21.21 -5.22
CA GLU A 490 -33.81 -21.65 -6.42
C GLU A 490 -32.87 -21.73 -7.63
N THR A 491 -32.07 -20.66 -7.83
CA THR A 491 -31.13 -20.58 -8.95
C THR A 491 -30.04 -21.66 -8.84
N ALA A 492 -29.42 -21.79 -7.67
CA ALA A 492 -28.36 -22.76 -7.45
C ALA A 492 -28.86 -24.20 -7.43
N ALA A 493 -30.11 -24.47 -7.03
CA ALA A 493 -30.69 -25.80 -7.15
C ALA A 493 -30.86 -26.25 -8.60
N GLY A 494 -31.05 -25.30 -9.53
CA GLY A 494 -31.15 -25.55 -10.97
C GLY A 494 -29.80 -25.59 -11.71
N TRP A 495 -28.68 -25.35 -11.03
CA TRP A 495 -27.36 -25.36 -11.66
C TRP A 495 -26.89 -26.76 -12.03
N PRO A 496 -26.17 -26.92 -13.17
CA PRO A 496 -25.51 -28.17 -13.51
C PRO A 496 -24.36 -28.47 -12.54
N ASP A 497 -23.97 -29.74 -12.43
CA ASP A 497 -22.88 -30.18 -11.55
C ASP A 497 -21.54 -29.46 -11.84
N SER A 498 -21.33 -28.98 -13.07
CA SER A 498 -20.16 -28.17 -13.43
C SER A 498 -20.08 -26.85 -12.66
N GLN A 499 -21.20 -26.31 -12.17
CA GLN A 499 -21.29 -25.09 -11.39
C GLN A 499 -21.36 -25.33 -9.87
N LEU A 500 -21.26 -26.58 -9.41
CA LEU A 500 -21.18 -26.89 -7.97
C LEU A 500 -20.06 -26.10 -7.27
N SER A 501 -18.90 -26.02 -7.93
CA SER A 501 -17.74 -25.30 -7.39
C SER A 501 -17.99 -23.79 -7.19
N LEU A 502 -18.85 -23.19 -8.01
CA LEU A 502 -19.28 -21.80 -7.86
C LEU A 502 -20.20 -21.64 -6.64
N ALA A 503 -21.18 -22.55 -6.48
CA ALA A 503 -22.05 -22.55 -5.30
C ALA A 503 -21.25 -22.70 -4.00
N GLN A 504 -20.26 -23.61 -3.99
CA GLN A 504 -19.36 -23.80 -2.86
C GLN A 504 -18.57 -22.52 -2.56
N GLU A 505 -17.98 -21.89 -3.56
CA GLU A 505 -17.21 -20.64 -3.40
C GLU A 505 -18.08 -19.49 -2.87
N LEU A 506 -19.27 -19.27 -3.42
CA LEU A 506 -20.23 -18.24 -2.97
C LEU A 506 -20.63 -18.44 -1.51
N ILE A 507 -21.04 -19.67 -1.16
CA ILE A 507 -21.49 -20.00 0.19
C ILE A 507 -20.33 -19.82 1.16
N THR A 508 -19.14 -20.36 0.86
CA THR A 508 -17.97 -20.22 1.75
C THR A 508 -17.54 -18.76 1.93
N ALA A 509 -17.54 -17.96 0.87
CA ALA A 509 -17.20 -16.53 0.91
C ALA A 509 -18.09 -15.77 1.90
N PHE A 510 -19.41 -15.86 1.69
CA PHE A 510 -20.37 -15.07 2.47
C PHE A 510 -20.68 -15.67 3.83
N MET A 511 -20.47 -16.99 4.03
CA MET A 511 -20.54 -17.61 5.35
C MET A 511 -19.40 -17.16 6.26
N ARG A 512 -18.20 -16.97 5.70
CA ARG A 512 -17.04 -16.46 6.44
C ARG A 512 -17.04 -14.94 6.60
N LEU A 513 -17.89 -14.21 5.89
CA LEU A 513 -18.05 -12.77 6.05
C LEU A 513 -18.85 -12.46 7.32
N SER A 514 -18.25 -11.71 8.25
CA SER A 514 -18.91 -11.28 9.48
C SER A 514 -20.07 -10.35 9.17
N SER A 515 -21.16 -10.50 9.92
CA SER A 515 -22.31 -9.58 9.88
C SER A 515 -22.19 -8.44 10.90
N TYR A 516 -21.15 -8.46 11.73
CA TYR A 516 -20.88 -7.39 12.68
C TYR A 516 -20.40 -6.13 11.96
N ARG A 517 -21.02 -5.00 12.29
CA ARG A 517 -20.57 -3.67 11.89
C ARG A 517 -20.02 -2.98 13.15
N PRO A 518 -18.72 -2.65 13.22
CA PRO A 518 -18.21 -1.80 14.28
C PRO A 518 -19.00 -0.49 14.26
N LYS A 519 -19.45 -0.02 15.43
CA LYS A 519 -20.01 1.33 15.53
C LYS A 519 -18.92 2.33 15.13
N GLU A 520 -19.24 3.27 14.24
CA GLU A 520 -18.33 4.38 13.94
C GLU A 520 -17.96 5.07 15.24
N VAL A 521 -16.66 5.16 15.54
CA VAL A 521 -16.17 5.96 16.66
C VAL A 521 -16.27 7.42 16.22
N THR A 522 -17.47 8.00 16.32
CA THR A 522 -17.67 9.45 16.22
C THR A 522 -17.16 10.08 17.50
N GLY A 523 -15.92 10.57 17.48
CA GLY A 523 -15.32 11.31 18.57
C GLY A 523 -14.07 12.05 18.11
N ASP A 524 -14.14 13.38 18.10
CA ASP A 524 -13.13 14.36 17.63
C ASP A 524 -11.80 14.36 18.42
N ASN A 525 -11.50 13.31 19.19
CA ASN A 525 -10.25 13.14 19.96
C ASN A 525 -9.79 11.67 20.02
N ALA A 526 -9.86 10.97 18.89
CA ALA A 526 -9.28 9.62 18.80
C ALA A 526 -7.76 9.70 18.57
N ILE A 527 -7.00 9.83 19.67
CA ILE A 527 -5.68 9.21 19.74
C ILE A 527 -5.93 7.73 19.39
N PRO A 528 -5.32 7.13 18.35
CA PRO A 528 -5.42 5.69 18.19
C PRO A 528 -4.73 5.08 19.42
N PRO A 529 -5.45 4.36 20.29
CA PRO A 529 -4.80 3.73 21.42
C PRO A 529 -3.71 2.80 20.89
N GLU A 530 -2.59 2.72 21.60
CA GLU A 530 -1.66 1.60 21.45
C GLU A 530 -2.49 0.33 21.34
N GLU A 531 -2.22 -0.50 20.32
CA GLU A 531 -2.86 -1.80 20.12
C GLU A 531 -2.79 -2.61 21.41
N THR A 532 -3.81 -2.43 22.23
CA THR A 532 -4.12 -3.20 23.40
C THR A 532 -5.56 -3.59 23.21
N ILE A 533 -5.71 -4.90 22.98
CA ILE A 533 -6.91 -5.65 22.67
C ILE A 533 -7.31 -5.54 21.17
N ILE A 534 -6.78 -6.47 20.39
CA ILE A 534 -7.30 -6.87 19.08
C ILE A 534 -8.72 -7.38 19.33
N ASP A 535 -9.73 -6.55 19.08
CA ASP A 535 -11.11 -7.01 19.04
C ASP A 535 -11.26 -7.87 17.78
N ASN A 536 -11.24 -9.19 17.97
CA ASN A 536 -11.48 -10.15 16.91
C ASN A 536 -12.96 -10.07 16.55
N PRO A 537 -13.35 -9.80 15.29
CA PRO A 537 -14.77 -9.74 14.88
C PRO A 537 -15.56 -11.01 15.20
N ALA A 538 -14.87 -12.13 15.47
CA ALA A 538 -15.45 -13.38 15.92
C ALA A 538 -15.88 -13.38 17.41
N ASN A 539 -15.56 -12.34 18.19
CA ASN A 539 -15.98 -12.16 19.58
C ASN A 539 -17.17 -11.21 19.74
N ASP A 540 -17.60 -10.55 18.66
CA ASP A 540 -18.64 -9.52 18.73
C ASP A 540 -20.07 -10.09 18.74
N PRO A 541 -21.01 -9.48 19.48
CA PRO A 541 -22.42 -9.84 19.42
C PRO A 541 -22.99 -9.50 18.03
N MET A 542 -23.60 -10.48 17.37
CA MET A 542 -24.27 -10.26 16.09
C MET A 542 -25.65 -9.63 16.31
N PRO A 543 -26.07 -8.65 15.47
CA PRO A 543 -27.44 -8.16 15.50
C PRO A 543 -28.41 -9.32 15.18
N ALA A 544 -29.50 -9.37 15.95
CA ALA A 544 -30.53 -10.41 15.85
C ALA A 544 -31.34 -10.36 14.56
#